data_AF-A0A316NZL1-F1
#
_entry.id   AF-A0A316NZL1-F1
#
_cell.length_a   1.000
_cell.length_b   1.000
_cell.length_c   1.000
_cell.angle_alpha   90.00
_cell.angle_beta   90.00
_cell.angle_gamma   90.00
#
_symmetry.space_group_name_H-M   'P 1'
#
loop_
_entity.id
_entity.type
_entity.pdbx_description
1 polymer ?
#
loop_
_entity_poly.entity_id
_entity_poly.type
_entity_poly.pdbx_seq_one_letter_code
_entity_poly.pdbx_strand_id
1 'polypeptide(L)'
;MEPTTSRGTRYDDADHAELRTNDQNATQDMSEKSFFDAEEYLESFSALGTSMAQGRDLKKKRKALDEYKKTLATLKQAYDDRVNIALNHESILVDQEHIIAATNSDIERATRNREEIEAKIAEANDDLADLKRRQAKERRPLEDELDLRNAELASAKDELKQVKAQRDSLDLFDADSPAVASTEAAHDAVVDKVNGKLEAAKAAQRSAQKALDAREKEERSKQKRALDGIKHLNGDKEKAEKRVEELEKRLAAAHERVSFCEYVIEHPEETEAMAARIEENERTAAAMEAQVSSLESKHALSKAASGKARAVVIVAAIAFVIFIIFLLVISNR
;
A
#
# COMPACT_ATOMS: atom_id res chain seq x y z
N MET A 1 31.26 -29.00 15.09
CA MET A 1 32.10 -28.21 16.01
C MET A 1 33.03 -27.39 15.16
N GLU A 2 32.82 -26.08 15.14
CA GLU A 2 33.73 -25.09 14.53
C GLU A 2 35.08 -25.08 15.26
N PRO A 3 36.15 -24.61 14.58
CA PRO A 3 37.17 -23.84 15.28
C PRO A 3 37.23 -22.43 14.70
N THR A 4 36.77 -21.49 15.51
CA THR A 4 37.17 -20.09 15.50
C THR A 4 38.49 -19.97 16.24
N THR A 5 39.48 -19.29 15.66
CA THR A 5 40.56 -18.68 16.45
C THR A 5 40.97 -17.36 15.85
N SER A 6 40.66 -16.32 16.62
CA SER A 6 41.09 -14.95 16.48
C SER A 6 42.36 -14.67 17.27
N ARG A 7 43.16 -13.73 16.74
CA ARG A 7 43.83 -12.64 17.48
C ARG A 7 45.11 -12.92 18.28
N GLY A 8 46.20 -12.31 17.82
CA GLY A 8 46.78 -11.18 18.57
C GLY A 8 48.16 -11.34 19.22
N THR A 9 49.13 -10.65 18.61
CA THR A 9 50.18 -9.80 19.22
C THR A 9 51.37 -10.41 20.00
N ARG A 10 52.55 -10.26 19.37
CA ARG A 10 53.69 -9.38 19.75
C ARG A 10 54.37 -9.63 21.10
N TYR A 11 55.64 -10.03 21.05
CA TYR A 11 56.68 -9.58 21.98
C TYR A 11 58.01 -9.43 21.22
N ASP A 12 58.58 -8.23 21.35
CA ASP A 12 59.96 -7.87 21.06
C ASP A 12 60.91 -8.59 22.04
N ASP A 13 62.15 -8.84 21.63
CA ASP A 13 63.33 -8.54 22.46
C ASP A 13 64.60 -8.57 21.61
N ALA A 14 65.28 -7.42 21.61
CA ALA A 14 66.64 -7.23 21.15
C ALA A 14 67.62 -7.63 22.26
N ASP A 15 68.85 -8.04 21.93
CA ASP A 15 70.02 -7.19 22.23
C ASP A 15 71.40 -7.78 21.85
N HIS A 16 72.19 -6.88 21.26
CA HIS A 16 73.64 -6.65 21.41
C HIS A 16 74.66 -7.69 20.89
N ALA A 17 75.83 -7.32 20.35
CA ALA A 17 76.47 -6.07 19.94
C ALA A 17 77.85 -6.46 19.36
N GLU A 18 78.43 -5.64 18.46
CA GLU A 18 79.88 -5.34 18.53
C GLU A 18 80.21 -4.02 17.81
N LEU A 19 80.93 -3.16 18.55
CA LEU A 19 81.50 -1.84 18.24
C LEU A 19 82.80 -2.00 17.41
N ARG A 20 83.26 -1.09 16.54
CA ARG A 20 83.91 0.25 16.75
C ARG A 20 84.72 0.51 15.43
N THR A 21 85.10 1.69 14.94
CA THR A 21 85.53 2.97 15.53
C THR A 21 85.60 4.06 14.43
N ASN A 22 85.31 5.30 14.85
CA ASN A 22 85.89 6.61 14.47
C ASN A 22 85.95 7.05 12.99
N ASP A 23 85.32 8.18 12.66
CA ASP A 23 86.04 9.45 12.75
C ASP A 23 85.12 10.67 12.80
N GLN A 24 85.67 11.73 13.37
CA GLN A 24 85.05 13.01 13.67
C GLN A 24 84.74 13.82 12.40
N ASN A 25 83.50 14.30 12.27
CA ASN A 25 83.20 15.66 11.82
C ASN A 25 81.73 15.96 12.09
N ALA A 26 81.49 16.46 13.30
CA ALA A 26 80.28 17.18 13.65
C ALA A 26 80.40 18.60 13.08
N THR A 27 80.01 18.76 11.82
CA THR A 27 79.42 20.01 11.33
C THR A 27 77.98 19.69 11.01
N GLN A 28 77.08 20.16 11.86
CA GLN A 28 75.66 20.30 11.54
C GLN A 28 75.56 21.15 10.28
N ASP A 29 75.45 20.49 9.13
CA ASP A 29 74.89 21.12 7.95
C ASP A 29 73.38 20.86 8.00
N MET A 30 72.69 21.75 8.70
CA MET A 30 71.25 21.97 8.54
C MET A 30 71.03 22.56 7.14
N SER A 31 71.30 21.77 6.10
CA SER A 31 70.79 22.09 4.77
C SER A 31 69.29 21.84 4.86
N GLU A 32 68.51 22.91 4.81
CA GLU A 32 67.07 22.92 4.66
C GLU A 32 66.63 21.82 3.69
N LYS A 33 66.20 20.68 4.22
CA LYS A 33 65.30 19.80 3.49
C LYS A 33 64.03 20.62 3.37
N SER A 34 63.87 21.26 2.21
CA SER A 34 62.70 22.05 1.86
C SER A 34 61.45 21.26 2.25
N PHE A 35 60.81 21.70 3.34
CA PHE A 35 59.59 21.09 3.86
C PHE A 35 58.46 21.13 2.81
N PHE A 36 58.65 21.94 1.76
CA PHE A 36 57.90 22.03 0.53
C PHE A 36 58.81 21.72 -0.67
N ASP A 37 58.86 20.45 -1.07
CA ASP A 37 59.31 20.10 -2.42
C ASP A 37 58.16 20.37 -3.40
N ALA A 38 58.19 21.54 -4.03
CA ALA A 38 57.12 22.00 -4.91
C ALA A 38 56.86 21.05 -6.08
N GLU A 39 57.90 20.35 -6.55
CA GLU A 39 57.80 19.37 -7.64
C GLU A 39 57.05 18.12 -7.17
N GLU A 40 57.39 17.59 -5.99
CA GLU A 40 56.71 16.45 -5.37
C GLU A 40 55.22 16.74 -5.06
N TYR A 41 54.90 17.97 -4.62
CA TYR A 41 53.51 18.38 -4.42
C TYR A 41 52.75 18.51 -5.74
N LEU A 42 53.34 19.09 -6.78
CA LEU A 42 52.73 19.23 -8.09
C LEU A 42 52.44 17.87 -8.74
N GLU A 43 53.37 16.92 -8.62
CA GLU A 43 53.17 15.52 -8.99
C GLU A 43 52.02 14.89 -8.20
N SER A 44 51.95 15.10 -6.87
CA SER A 44 50.87 14.56 -6.04
C SER A 44 49.48 15.12 -6.40
N PHE A 45 49.38 16.41 -6.78
CA PHE A 45 48.13 17.02 -7.23
C PHE A 45 47.72 16.53 -8.62
N SER A 46 48.67 16.32 -9.53
CA SER A 46 48.39 15.69 -10.83
C SER A 46 47.92 14.23 -10.66
N ALA A 47 48.52 13.49 -9.73
CA ALA A 47 48.11 12.16 -9.32
C ALA A 47 46.70 12.15 -8.68
N LEU A 48 46.32 13.22 -7.98
CA LEU A 48 44.97 13.38 -7.43
C LEU A 48 43.91 13.56 -8.53
N GLY A 49 44.19 14.41 -9.52
CA GLY A 49 43.30 14.60 -10.67
C GLY A 49 43.10 13.32 -11.49
N THR A 50 44.19 12.60 -11.77
CA THR A 50 44.14 11.31 -12.47
C THR A 50 43.44 10.23 -11.65
N SER A 51 43.66 10.17 -10.33
CA SER A 51 42.96 9.25 -9.43
C SER A 51 41.45 9.49 -9.41
N MET A 52 40.99 10.75 -9.37
CA MET A 52 39.57 11.05 -9.43
C MET A 52 38.94 10.71 -10.78
N ALA A 53 39.64 10.96 -11.89
CA ALA A 53 39.18 10.57 -13.23
C ALA A 53 39.06 9.04 -13.36
N GLN A 54 40.13 8.31 -13.00
CA GLN A 54 40.16 6.85 -13.01
C GLN A 54 39.10 6.23 -12.09
N GLY A 55 38.86 6.81 -10.91
CA GLY A 55 37.81 6.34 -9.99
C GLY A 55 36.40 6.49 -10.54
N ARG A 56 36.11 7.59 -11.27
CA ARG A 56 34.82 7.77 -11.96
C ARG A 56 34.65 6.80 -13.12
N ASP A 57 35.70 6.60 -13.92
CA ASP A 57 35.66 5.69 -15.06
C ASP A 57 35.54 4.23 -14.64
N LEU A 58 36.26 3.84 -13.58
CA LEU A 58 36.14 2.53 -12.94
C LEU A 58 34.71 2.26 -12.45
N LYS A 59 34.07 3.25 -11.80
CA LYS A 59 32.65 3.12 -11.38
C LYS A 59 31.72 2.90 -12.58
N LYS A 60 31.91 3.65 -13.67
CA LYS A 60 31.10 3.49 -14.89
C LYS A 60 31.31 2.13 -15.54
N LYS A 61 32.56 1.68 -15.66
CA LYS A 61 32.91 0.39 -16.28
C LYS A 61 32.42 -0.81 -15.46
N ARG A 62 32.50 -0.74 -14.12
CA ARG A 62 31.88 -1.75 -13.24
C ARG A 62 30.37 -1.83 -13.45
N LYS A 63 29.67 -0.68 -13.46
CA LYS A 63 28.23 -0.67 -13.69
C LYS A 63 27.84 -1.28 -15.05
N ALA A 64 28.58 -0.92 -16.11
CA ALA A 64 28.36 -1.48 -17.44
C ALA A 64 28.62 -2.99 -17.48
N LEU A 65 29.65 -3.47 -16.79
CA LEU A 65 29.93 -4.90 -16.66
C LEU A 65 28.81 -5.63 -15.89
N ASP A 66 28.30 -5.05 -14.80
CA ASP A 66 27.21 -5.65 -14.03
C ASP A 66 25.91 -5.74 -14.85
N GLU A 67 25.56 -4.69 -15.59
CA GLU A 67 24.41 -4.69 -16.51
C GLU A 67 24.59 -5.73 -17.62
N TYR A 68 25.79 -5.82 -18.20
CA TYR A 68 26.11 -6.79 -19.24
C TYR A 68 26.08 -8.25 -18.75
N LYS A 69 26.55 -8.51 -17.52
CA LYS A 69 26.44 -9.83 -16.91
C LYS A 69 25.00 -10.22 -16.64
N LYS A 70 24.13 -9.27 -16.28
CA LYS A 70 22.69 -9.54 -16.10
C LYS A 70 22.04 -9.95 -17.42
N THR A 71 22.31 -9.24 -18.51
CA THR A 71 21.77 -9.61 -19.83
C THR A 71 22.28 -10.97 -20.30
N LEU A 72 23.57 -11.26 -20.05
CA LEU A 72 24.16 -12.57 -20.33
C LEU A 72 23.49 -13.69 -19.51
N ALA A 73 23.21 -13.45 -18.23
CA ALA A 73 22.51 -14.42 -17.39
C ALA A 73 21.09 -14.71 -17.90
N THR A 74 20.35 -13.69 -18.33
CA THR A 74 19.02 -13.88 -18.95
C THR A 74 19.10 -14.68 -20.25
N LEU A 75 20.12 -14.40 -21.09
CA LEU A 75 20.34 -15.16 -22.33
C LEU A 75 20.67 -16.63 -22.05
N LYS A 76 21.51 -16.90 -21.04
CA LYS A 76 21.82 -18.27 -20.60
C LYS A 76 20.59 -19.01 -20.09
N GLN A 77 19.78 -18.36 -19.27
CA GLN A 77 18.54 -18.96 -18.78
C GLN A 77 17.58 -19.32 -19.93
N ALA A 78 17.44 -18.44 -20.92
CA ALA A 78 16.65 -18.72 -22.11
C ALA A 78 17.23 -19.89 -22.93
N TYR A 79 18.56 -19.96 -23.07
CA TYR A 79 19.24 -21.07 -23.73
C TYR A 79 19.03 -22.39 -23.00
N ASP A 80 19.24 -22.42 -21.69
CA ASP A 80 19.05 -23.61 -20.85
C ASP A 80 17.61 -24.12 -20.95
N ASP A 81 16.63 -23.21 -21.01
CA ASP A 81 15.23 -23.56 -21.22
C ASP A 81 14.99 -24.19 -22.59
N ARG A 82 15.55 -23.63 -23.66
CA ARG A 82 15.46 -24.22 -25.02
C ARG A 82 16.13 -25.59 -25.09
N VAL A 83 17.29 -25.77 -24.47
CA VAL A 83 17.96 -27.08 -24.38
C VAL A 83 17.12 -28.08 -23.61
N ASN A 84 16.54 -27.67 -22.48
CA ASN A 84 15.66 -28.52 -21.70
C ASN A 84 14.42 -28.94 -22.49
N ILE A 85 13.82 -28.02 -23.25
CA ILE A 85 12.71 -28.33 -24.18
C ILE A 85 13.16 -29.35 -25.22
N ALA A 86 14.31 -29.14 -25.87
CA ALA A 86 14.80 -30.06 -26.88
C ALA A 86 15.02 -31.49 -26.36
N LEU A 87 15.45 -31.63 -25.09
CA LEU A 87 15.69 -32.91 -24.44
C LEU A 87 14.41 -33.56 -23.89
N ASN A 88 13.44 -32.76 -23.44
CA ASN A 88 12.29 -33.23 -22.67
C ASN A 88 10.94 -32.85 -23.30
N HIS A 89 10.91 -32.61 -24.61
CA HIS A 89 9.76 -32.02 -25.32
C HIS A 89 8.44 -32.73 -25.02
N GLU A 90 8.37 -34.04 -25.23
CA GLU A 90 7.15 -34.84 -25.00
C GLU A 90 6.68 -34.76 -23.54
N SER A 91 7.60 -34.85 -22.58
CA SER A 91 7.26 -34.75 -21.15
C SER A 91 6.69 -33.38 -20.80
N ILE A 92 7.29 -32.30 -21.33
CA ILE A 92 6.81 -30.94 -21.09
C ILE A 92 5.44 -30.74 -21.72
N LEU A 93 5.19 -31.25 -22.93
CA LEU A 93 3.88 -31.17 -23.56
C LEU A 93 2.81 -31.89 -22.75
N VAL A 94 3.06 -33.13 -22.30
CA VAL A 94 2.13 -33.89 -21.45
C VAL A 94 1.82 -33.12 -20.15
N ASP A 95 2.83 -32.54 -19.50
CA ASP A 95 2.63 -31.72 -18.30
C ASP A 95 1.77 -30.48 -18.60
N GLN A 96 2.00 -29.79 -19.73
CA GLN A 96 1.19 -28.64 -20.13
C GLN A 96 -0.24 -29.05 -20.49
N GLU A 97 -0.46 -30.17 -21.16
CA GLU A 97 -1.79 -30.71 -21.46
C GLU A 97 -2.57 -31.00 -20.17
N HIS A 98 -1.91 -31.59 -19.16
CA HIS A 98 -2.50 -31.79 -17.84
C HIS A 98 -2.84 -30.45 -17.16
N ILE A 99 -1.96 -29.45 -17.25
CA ILE A 99 -2.23 -28.10 -16.71
C ILE A 99 -3.42 -27.46 -17.43
N ILE A 100 -3.49 -27.53 -18.75
CA ILE A 100 -4.58 -27.00 -19.57
C ILE A 100 -5.89 -27.68 -19.18
N ALA A 101 -5.93 -29.02 -19.15
CA ALA A 101 -7.13 -29.77 -18.79
C ALA A 101 -7.62 -29.47 -17.37
N ALA A 102 -6.70 -29.43 -16.38
CA ALA A 102 -7.03 -29.09 -15.01
C ALA A 102 -7.54 -27.65 -14.89
N THR A 103 -6.88 -26.70 -15.55
CA THR A 103 -7.26 -25.28 -15.53
C THR A 103 -8.61 -25.05 -16.19
N ASN A 104 -8.91 -25.73 -17.29
CA ASN A 104 -10.23 -25.70 -17.93
C ASN A 104 -11.32 -26.20 -16.98
N SER A 105 -11.09 -27.34 -16.31
CA SER A 105 -12.05 -27.85 -15.32
C SER A 105 -12.27 -26.87 -14.15
N ASP A 106 -11.20 -26.20 -13.71
CA ASP A 106 -11.28 -25.19 -12.66
C ASP A 106 -12.05 -23.94 -13.12
N ILE A 107 -11.85 -23.49 -14.37
CA ILE A 107 -12.61 -22.39 -14.99
C ILE A 107 -14.10 -22.75 -15.02
N GLU A 108 -14.46 -23.94 -15.51
CA GLU A 108 -15.87 -24.37 -15.55
C GLU A 108 -16.50 -24.40 -14.16
N ARG A 109 -15.75 -24.84 -13.14
CA ARG A 109 -16.23 -24.84 -11.75
C ARG A 109 -16.38 -23.42 -11.21
N ALA A 110 -15.41 -22.55 -11.46
CA ALA A 110 -15.44 -21.16 -11.01
C ALA A 110 -16.57 -20.37 -11.68
N THR A 111 -16.81 -20.60 -12.97
CA THR A 111 -17.92 -20.00 -13.74
C THR A 111 -19.27 -20.45 -13.20
N ARG A 112 -19.47 -21.75 -12.94
CA ARG A 112 -20.69 -22.25 -12.29
C ARG A 112 -20.91 -21.63 -10.91
N ASN A 113 -19.87 -21.54 -10.09
CA ASN A 113 -19.98 -20.88 -8.79
C ASN A 113 -20.35 -19.39 -8.91
N ARG A 114 -19.80 -18.68 -9.91
CA ARG A 114 -20.19 -17.28 -10.19
C ARG A 114 -21.67 -17.19 -10.57
N GLU A 115 -22.15 -18.08 -11.43
CA GLU A 115 -23.57 -18.15 -11.85
C GLU A 115 -24.49 -18.46 -10.66
N GLU A 116 -24.09 -19.38 -9.77
CA GLU A 116 -24.83 -19.66 -8.53
C GLU A 116 -24.90 -18.44 -7.60
N ILE A 117 -23.81 -17.67 -7.47
CA ILE A 117 -23.80 -16.43 -6.69
C ILE A 117 -24.71 -15.38 -7.35
N GLU A 118 -24.68 -15.26 -8.67
CA GLU A 118 -25.55 -14.35 -9.42
C GLU A 118 -27.03 -14.70 -9.26
N ALA A 119 -27.38 -15.99 -9.29
CA ALA A 119 -28.73 -16.45 -8.99
C ALA A 119 -29.15 -16.10 -7.55
N LYS A 120 -28.26 -16.28 -6.55
CA LYS A 120 -28.52 -15.87 -5.16
C LYS A 120 -28.69 -14.36 -5.01
N ILE A 121 -27.97 -13.56 -5.80
CA ILE A 121 -28.14 -12.10 -5.81
C ILE A 121 -29.51 -11.74 -6.38
N ALA A 122 -29.95 -12.40 -7.46
CA ALA A 122 -31.26 -12.18 -8.04
C ALA A 122 -32.37 -12.52 -7.03
N GLU A 123 -32.29 -13.70 -6.41
CA GLU A 123 -33.23 -14.14 -5.37
C GLU A 123 -33.26 -13.17 -4.18
N ALA A 124 -32.09 -12.74 -3.67
CA ALA A 124 -32.02 -11.79 -2.56
C ALA A 124 -32.60 -10.41 -2.91
N ASN A 125 -32.50 -9.98 -4.17
CA ASN A 125 -33.13 -8.74 -4.64
C ASN A 125 -34.66 -8.87 -4.74
N ASP A 126 -35.16 -10.02 -5.20
CA ASP A 126 -36.59 -10.30 -5.24
C ASP A 126 -37.17 -10.36 -3.83
N ASP A 127 -36.50 -11.04 -2.90
CA ASP A 127 -36.86 -11.07 -1.47
C ASP A 127 -36.87 -9.66 -0.86
N LEU A 128 -35.90 -8.81 -1.19
CA LEU A 128 -35.88 -7.42 -0.76
C LEU A 128 -37.06 -6.62 -1.32
N ALA A 129 -37.44 -6.86 -2.58
CA ALA A 129 -38.59 -6.21 -3.21
C ALA A 129 -39.90 -6.65 -2.54
N ASP A 130 -40.06 -7.94 -2.26
CA ASP A 130 -41.23 -8.49 -1.57
C ASP A 130 -41.30 -8.04 -0.12
N LEU A 131 -40.17 -7.95 0.57
CA LEU A 131 -40.07 -7.37 1.89
C LEU A 131 -40.58 -5.91 1.90
N LYS A 132 -40.13 -5.08 0.97
CA LYS A 132 -40.63 -3.69 0.83
C LYS A 132 -42.13 -3.63 0.54
N ARG A 133 -42.65 -4.54 -0.29
CA ARG A 133 -44.10 -4.63 -0.56
C ARG A 133 -44.90 -5.00 0.69
N ARG A 134 -44.41 -5.95 1.51
CA ARG A 134 -45.05 -6.33 2.78
C ARG A 134 -45.02 -5.19 3.78
N GLN A 135 -43.88 -4.53 3.92
CA GLN A 135 -43.71 -3.34 4.76
C GLN A 135 -44.72 -2.25 4.39
N ALA A 136 -44.86 -1.92 3.09
CA ALA A 136 -45.84 -0.94 2.65
C ALA A 136 -47.30 -1.33 2.99
N LYS A 137 -47.65 -2.62 2.91
CA LYS A 137 -48.99 -3.12 3.27
C LYS A 137 -49.25 -3.05 4.78
N GLU A 138 -48.24 -3.32 5.59
CA GLU A 138 -48.34 -3.36 7.05
C GLU A 138 -48.23 -1.98 7.70
N ARG A 139 -47.53 -1.03 7.07
CA ARG A 139 -47.38 0.35 7.54
C ARG A 139 -48.65 1.18 7.29
N ARG A 140 -49.33 0.97 6.16
CA ARG A 140 -50.56 1.69 5.78
C ARG A 140 -51.64 1.74 6.88
N PRO A 141 -52.06 0.63 7.52
CA PRO A 141 -53.07 0.70 8.59
C PRO A 141 -52.61 1.48 9.83
N LEU A 142 -51.30 1.50 10.13
CA LEU A 142 -50.75 2.27 11.25
C LEU A 142 -50.71 3.78 10.92
N GLU A 143 -50.44 4.13 9.66
CA GLU A 143 -50.55 5.50 9.15
C GLU A 143 -52.01 5.97 9.21
N ASP A 144 -52.94 5.16 8.70
CA ASP A 144 -54.39 5.44 8.74
C ASP A 144 -54.91 5.61 10.18
N GLU A 145 -54.43 4.78 11.13
CA GLU A 145 -54.78 4.90 12.55
C GLU A 145 -54.23 6.18 13.18
N LEU A 146 -52.97 6.53 12.89
CA LEU A 146 -52.36 7.77 13.39
C LEU A 146 -53.12 9.01 12.88
N ASP A 147 -53.51 9.01 11.61
CA ASP A 147 -54.31 10.08 11.01
C ASP A 147 -55.69 10.21 11.67
N LEU A 148 -56.35 9.09 11.95
CA LEU A 148 -57.61 9.07 12.70
C LEU A 148 -57.42 9.67 14.11
N ARG A 149 -56.37 9.26 14.84
CA ARG A 149 -56.09 9.81 16.18
C ARG A 149 -55.72 11.29 16.16
N ASN A 150 -55.03 11.74 15.11
CA ASN A 150 -54.75 13.15 14.92
C ASN A 150 -56.04 13.96 14.69
N ALA A 151 -57.00 13.42 13.93
CA ALA A 151 -58.31 14.05 13.72
C ALA A 151 -59.14 14.10 15.03
N GLU A 152 -59.16 13.02 15.81
CA GLU A 152 -59.82 12.98 17.13
C GLU A 152 -59.21 14.00 18.10
N LEU A 153 -57.87 14.11 18.12
CA LEU A 153 -57.16 15.10 18.92
C LEU A 153 -57.52 16.53 18.50
N ALA A 154 -57.61 16.80 17.20
CA ALA A 154 -58.02 18.11 16.68
C ALA A 154 -59.45 18.44 17.11
N SER A 155 -60.39 17.50 16.95
CA SER A 155 -61.78 17.66 17.40
C SER A 155 -61.87 17.93 18.90
N ALA A 156 -61.12 17.20 19.73
CA ALA A 156 -61.12 17.43 21.18
C ALA A 156 -60.53 18.80 21.58
N LYS A 157 -59.55 19.31 20.83
CA LYS A 157 -59.02 20.68 21.01
C LYS A 157 -60.05 21.74 20.63
N ASP A 158 -60.78 21.53 19.54
CA ASP A 158 -61.83 22.44 19.09
C ASP A 158 -63.02 22.45 20.05
N GLU A 159 -63.46 21.27 20.53
CA GLU A 159 -64.45 21.15 21.62
C GLU A 159 -64.01 21.93 22.86
N LEU A 160 -62.76 21.77 23.31
CA LEU A 160 -62.25 22.49 24.47
C LEU A 160 -62.25 24.01 24.24
N LYS A 161 -61.90 24.46 23.03
CA LYS A 161 -61.91 25.88 22.68
C LYS A 161 -63.34 26.44 22.68
N GLN A 162 -64.31 25.69 22.15
CA GLN A 162 -65.72 26.10 22.16
C GLN A 162 -66.29 26.16 23.58
N VAL A 163 -66.04 25.14 24.39
CA VAL A 163 -66.50 25.11 25.79
C VAL A 163 -65.87 26.26 26.59
N LYS A 164 -64.57 26.53 26.43
CA LYS A 164 -63.94 27.71 27.08
C LYS A 164 -64.56 29.03 26.64
N ALA A 165 -64.81 29.21 25.34
CA ALA A 165 -65.47 30.41 24.83
C ALA A 165 -66.91 30.56 25.36
N GLN A 166 -67.64 29.45 25.54
CA GLN A 166 -68.96 29.45 26.19
C GLN A 166 -68.86 29.89 27.66
N ARG A 167 -67.85 29.41 28.41
CA ARG A 167 -67.57 29.88 29.78
C ARG A 167 -67.32 31.38 29.84
N ASP A 168 -66.41 31.86 28.98
CA ASP A 168 -66.00 33.26 28.95
C ASP A 168 -67.18 34.20 28.58
N SER A 169 -68.17 33.68 27.83
CA SER A 169 -69.41 34.41 27.53
C SER A 169 -70.42 34.44 28.68
N LEU A 170 -70.38 33.44 29.58
CA LEU A 170 -71.21 33.36 30.79
C LEU A 170 -70.70 34.29 31.89
N ASP A 171 -69.37 34.47 32.00
CA ASP A 171 -68.71 35.43 32.92
C ASP A 171 -69.10 36.91 32.64
N LEU A 172 -69.83 37.19 31.55
CA LEU A 172 -70.29 38.53 31.16
C LEU A 172 -71.68 38.92 31.74
N PHE A 173 -72.33 38.04 32.51
CA PHE A 173 -73.64 38.25 33.14
C PHE A 173 -73.51 38.38 34.69
N ASP A 174 -74.37 39.18 35.34
CA ASP A 174 -74.29 39.55 36.77
C ASP A 174 -74.12 38.35 37.74
N ALA A 175 -73.05 38.40 38.55
CA ALA A 175 -72.50 37.29 39.33
C ALA A 175 -73.25 36.93 40.64
N ASP A 176 -74.24 37.71 41.09
CA ASP A 176 -74.76 37.63 42.46
C ASP A 176 -76.05 36.79 42.63
N SER A 177 -76.36 35.86 41.70
CA SER A 177 -77.55 34.99 41.79
C SER A 177 -77.19 33.50 41.99
N PRO A 178 -77.83 32.76 42.92
CA PRO A 178 -77.57 31.34 43.16
C PRO A 178 -77.84 30.43 41.94
N ALA A 179 -78.57 30.92 40.95
CA ALA A 179 -78.72 30.24 39.66
C ALA A 179 -77.42 30.25 38.82
N VAL A 180 -76.59 31.30 38.94
CA VAL A 180 -75.31 31.46 38.23
C VAL A 180 -74.25 30.51 38.77
N ALA A 181 -74.16 30.36 40.09
CA ALA A 181 -73.25 29.41 40.73
C ALA A 181 -73.54 27.94 40.34
N SER A 182 -74.83 27.59 40.17
CA SER A 182 -75.22 26.26 39.68
C SER A 182 -74.84 26.05 38.21
N THR A 183 -74.82 27.11 37.40
CA THR A 183 -74.42 27.03 35.98
C THR A 183 -72.90 27.01 35.79
N GLU A 184 -72.14 27.73 36.63
CA GLU A 184 -70.66 27.66 36.65
C GLU A 184 -70.17 26.26 37.02
N ALA A 185 -70.70 25.67 38.10
CA ALA A 185 -70.31 24.31 38.51
C ALA A 185 -70.64 23.25 37.45
N ALA A 186 -71.75 23.42 36.73
CA ALA A 186 -72.09 22.56 35.59
C ALA A 186 -71.13 22.76 34.42
N HIS A 187 -70.71 23.99 34.16
CA HIS A 187 -69.77 24.31 33.09
C HIS A 187 -68.35 23.80 33.39
N ASP A 188 -67.88 23.91 34.62
CA ASP A 188 -66.59 23.36 35.06
C ASP A 188 -66.57 21.83 34.93
N ALA A 189 -67.66 21.14 35.28
CA ALA A 189 -67.80 19.71 35.06
C ALA A 189 -67.73 19.33 33.56
N VAL A 190 -68.23 20.19 32.65
CA VAL A 190 -68.10 20.00 31.20
C VAL A 190 -66.67 20.24 30.74
N VAL A 191 -65.99 21.28 31.24
CA VAL A 191 -64.57 21.57 30.96
C VAL A 191 -63.69 20.40 31.38
N ASP A 192 -63.88 19.87 32.58
CA ASP A 192 -63.11 18.72 33.09
C ASP A 192 -63.35 17.47 32.26
N LYS A 193 -64.60 17.22 31.84
CA LYS A 193 -64.92 16.12 30.94
C LYS A 193 -64.23 16.25 29.58
N VAL A 194 -64.23 17.44 28.99
CA VAL A 194 -63.58 17.69 27.69
C VAL A 194 -62.05 17.66 27.83
N ASN A 195 -61.48 18.13 28.94
CA ASN A 195 -60.07 17.94 29.26
C ASN A 195 -59.71 16.46 29.39
N GLY A 196 -60.55 15.65 30.04
CA GLY A 196 -60.39 14.20 30.11
C GLY A 196 -60.36 13.55 28.72
N LYS A 197 -61.26 13.95 27.81
CA LYS A 197 -61.25 13.52 26.41
C LYS A 197 -59.97 13.94 25.68
N LEU A 198 -59.52 15.17 25.88
CA LEU A 198 -58.31 15.69 25.26
C LEU A 198 -57.06 14.92 25.71
N GLU A 199 -56.94 14.63 27.01
CA GLU A 199 -55.84 13.81 27.53
C GLU A 199 -55.91 12.36 27.03
N ALA A 200 -57.10 11.77 26.94
CA ALA A 200 -57.30 10.46 26.33
C ALA A 200 -56.89 10.46 24.84
N ALA A 201 -57.26 11.49 24.07
CA ALA A 201 -56.88 11.64 22.67
C ALA A 201 -55.36 11.83 22.50
N LYS A 202 -54.71 12.62 23.37
CA LYS A 202 -53.24 12.75 23.41
C LYS A 202 -52.56 11.41 23.71
N ALA A 203 -53.09 10.64 24.66
CA ALA A 203 -52.54 9.33 24.99
C ALA A 203 -52.69 8.35 23.83
N ALA A 204 -53.86 8.32 23.18
CA ALA A 204 -54.12 7.49 22.00
C ALA A 204 -53.21 7.86 20.82
N GLN A 205 -53.04 9.16 20.53
CA GLN A 205 -52.12 9.65 19.51
C GLN A 205 -50.67 9.24 19.77
N ARG A 206 -50.17 9.42 21.00
CA ARG A 206 -48.81 9.01 21.39
C ARG A 206 -48.62 7.49 21.26
N SER A 207 -49.64 6.70 21.58
CA SER A 207 -49.60 5.24 21.42
C SER A 207 -49.52 4.84 19.96
N ALA A 208 -50.35 5.43 19.09
CA ALA A 208 -50.34 5.19 17.64
C ALA A 208 -48.98 5.59 17.02
N GLN A 209 -48.45 6.76 17.38
CA GLN A 209 -47.14 7.21 16.91
C GLN A 209 -46.03 6.24 17.34
N LYS A 210 -46.04 5.79 18.60
CA LYS A 210 -45.05 4.84 19.11
C LYS A 210 -45.12 3.49 18.40
N ALA A 211 -46.31 3.02 18.03
CA ALA A 211 -46.49 1.80 17.27
C ALA A 211 -45.90 1.92 15.86
N LEU A 212 -46.16 3.04 15.19
CA LEU A 212 -45.59 3.34 13.87
C LEU A 212 -44.06 3.45 13.91
N ASP A 213 -43.51 4.19 14.86
CA ASP A 213 -42.04 4.34 15.04
C ASP A 213 -41.36 3.00 15.33
N ALA A 214 -41.98 2.16 16.18
CA ALA A 214 -41.47 0.82 16.48
C ALA A 214 -41.44 -0.05 15.23
N ARG A 215 -42.48 0.05 14.39
CA ARG A 215 -42.55 -0.68 13.13
C ARG A 215 -41.50 -0.21 12.14
N GLU A 216 -41.37 1.09 11.90
CA GLU A 216 -40.34 1.64 11.01
C GLU A 216 -38.93 1.21 11.43
N LYS A 217 -38.65 1.18 12.73
CA LYS A 217 -37.35 0.74 13.24
C LYS A 217 -37.08 -0.73 12.93
N GLU A 218 -38.08 -1.59 13.10
CA GLU A 218 -38.00 -3.01 12.74
C GLU A 218 -37.78 -3.18 11.24
N GLU A 219 -38.54 -2.45 10.42
CA GLU A 219 -38.47 -2.49 8.96
C GLU A 219 -37.09 -2.07 8.43
N ARG A 220 -36.57 -0.94 8.91
CA ARG A 220 -35.22 -0.46 8.57
C ARG A 220 -34.16 -1.49 8.95
N SER A 221 -34.31 -2.16 10.09
CA SER A 221 -33.35 -3.18 10.53
C SER A 221 -33.34 -4.40 9.61
N LYS A 222 -34.51 -4.88 9.18
CA LYS A 222 -34.65 -6.00 8.24
C LYS A 222 -34.14 -5.64 6.85
N GLN A 223 -34.51 -4.46 6.35
CA GLN A 223 -34.04 -3.96 5.07
C GLN A 223 -32.52 -3.80 5.05
N LYS A 224 -31.93 -3.27 6.13
CA LYS A 224 -30.48 -3.14 6.27
C LYS A 224 -29.79 -4.50 6.19
N ARG A 225 -30.28 -5.52 6.92
CA ARG A 225 -29.72 -6.88 6.86
C ARG A 225 -29.78 -7.48 5.46
N ALA A 226 -30.90 -7.29 4.74
CA ALA A 226 -31.04 -7.77 3.37
C ALA A 226 -30.04 -7.07 2.42
N LEU A 227 -29.90 -5.75 2.52
CA LEU A 227 -28.92 -4.98 1.75
C LEU A 227 -27.48 -5.38 2.06
N ASP A 228 -27.15 -5.59 3.34
CA ASP A 228 -25.83 -6.05 3.75
C ASP A 228 -25.55 -7.46 3.17
N GLY A 229 -26.54 -8.36 3.16
CA GLY A 229 -26.44 -9.67 2.52
C GLY A 229 -26.16 -9.59 1.02
N ILE A 230 -26.91 -8.76 0.29
CA ILE A 230 -26.67 -8.50 -1.15
C ILE A 230 -25.27 -7.93 -1.39
N LYS A 231 -24.81 -7.03 -0.52
CA LYS A 231 -23.46 -6.46 -0.61
C LYS A 231 -22.38 -7.53 -0.45
N HIS A 232 -22.55 -8.46 0.51
CA HIS A 232 -21.64 -9.58 0.68
C HIS A 232 -21.60 -10.49 -0.55
N LEU A 233 -22.77 -10.86 -1.09
CA LEU A 233 -22.86 -11.67 -2.30
C LEU A 233 -22.20 -10.99 -3.51
N ASN A 234 -22.38 -9.69 -3.69
CA ASN A 234 -21.68 -8.93 -4.74
C ASN A 234 -20.16 -8.96 -4.56
N GLY A 235 -19.67 -8.87 -3.32
CA GLY A 235 -18.24 -9.01 -3.04
C GLY A 235 -17.72 -10.43 -3.35
N ASP A 236 -18.52 -11.46 -3.12
CA ASP A 236 -18.15 -12.83 -3.47
C ASP A 236 -18.23 -13.08 -4.99
N LYS A 237 -19.16 -12.44 -5.71
CA LYS A 237 -19.19 -12.42 -7.18
C LYS A 237 -17.91 -11.82 -7.76
N GLU A 238 -17.47 -10.66 -7.24
CA GLU A 238 -16.23 -10.00 -7.69
C GLU A 238 -14.99 -10.90 -7.48
N LYS A 239 -14.91 -11.59 -6.33
CA LYS A 239 -13.82 -12.56 -6.08
C LYS A 239 -13.87 -13.74 -7.05
N ALA A 240 -15.06 -14.27 -7.35
CA ALA A 240 -15.22 -15.35 -8.29
C ALA A 240 -14.81 -14.93 -9.71
N GLU A 241 -15.16 -13.71 -10.14
CA GLU A 241 -14.74 -13.14 -11.42
C GLU A 241 -13.22 -12.99 -11.52
N LYS A 242 -12.58 -12.42 -10.49
CA LYS A 242 -11.10 -12.33 -10.43
C LYS A 242 -10.45 -13.70 -10.51
N ARG A 243 -11.04 -14.71 -9.86
CA ARG A 243 -10.53 -16.08 -9.91
C ARG A 243 -10.61 -16.67 -11.32
N VAL A 244 -11.69 -16.42 -12.05
CA VAL A 244 -11.81 -16.83 -13.46
C VAL A 244 -10.73 -16.14 -14.30
N GLU A 245 -10.54 -14.83 -14.15
CA GLU A 245 -9.51 -14.07 -14.89
C GLU A 245 -8.08 -14.60 -14.63
N GLU A 246 -7.76 -14.94 -13.38
CA GLU A 246 -6.48 -15.56 -13.03
C GLU A 246 -6.28 -16.93 -13.70
N LEU A 247 -7.33 -17.75 -13.73
CA LEU A 247 -7.29 -19.06 -14.37
C LEU A 247 -7.16 -18.94 -15.90
N GLU A 248 -7.84 -17.97 -16.52
CA GLU A 248 -7.70 -17.68 -17.95
C GLU A 248 -6.28 -17.22 -18.31
N LYS A 249 -5.65 -16.38 -17.47
CA LYS A 249 -4.23 -16.02 -17.64
C LYS A 249 -3.30 -17.23 -17.54
N ARG A 250 -3.56 -18.13 -16.59
CA ARG A 250 -2.80 -19.38 -16.44
C ARG A 250 -2.98 -20.29 -17.66
N LEU A 251 -4.20 -20.39 -18.18
CA LEU A 251 -4.51 -21.16 -19.38
C LEU A 251 -3.78 -20.60 -20.60
N ALA A 252 -3.81 -19.28 -20.79
CA ALA A 252 -3.09 -18.60 -21.86
C ALA A 252 -1.57 -18.85 -21.77
N ALA A 253 -0.98 -18.72 -20.57
CA ALA A 253 0.44 -18.99 -20.37
C ALA A 253 0.82 -20.46 -20.66
N ALA A 254 -0.06 -21.41 -20.35
CA ALA A 254 0.15 -22.82 -20.67
C ALA A 254 0.11 -23.07 -22.20
N HIS A 255 -0.84 -22.45 -22.91
CA HIS A 255 -0.88 -22.50 -24.37
C HIS A 255 0.34 -21.85 -25.03
N GLU A 256 0.74 -20.66 -24.56
CA GLU A 256 1.98 -20.00 -25.01
C GLU A 256 3.19 -20.90 -24.78
N ARG A 257 3.22 -21.63 -23.65
CA ARG A 257 4.30 -22.57 -23.37
C ARG A 257 4.32 -23.75 -24.34
N VAL A 258 3.15 -24.32 -24.68
CA VAL A 258 3.04 -25.39 -25.69
C VAL A 258 3.55 -24.90 -27.03
N SER A 259 3.07 -23.75 -27.50
CA SER A 259 3.48 -23.16 -28.78
C SER A 259 4.98 -22.82 -28.79
N PHE A 260 5.53 -22.35 -27.67
CA PHE A 260 6.98 -22.14 -27.56
C PHE A 260 7.76 -23.45 -27.61
N CYS A 261 7.24 -24.52 -27.00
CA CYS A 261 7.89 -25.84 -27.05
C CYS A 261 7.92 -26.40 -28.47
N GLU A 262 6.82 -26.25 -29.22
CA GLU A 262 6.73 -26.62 -30.64
C GLU A 262 7.73 -25.81 -31.47
N TYR A 263 7.73 -24.48 -31.30
CA TYR A 263 8.64 -23.57 -32.00
C TYR A 263 10.12 -23.94 -31.80
N VAL A 264 10.53 -24.29 -30.57
CA VAL A 264 11.92 -24.66 -30.26
C VAL A 264 12.36 -25.93 -31.00
N ILE A 265 11.45 -26.90 -31.18
CA ILE A 265 11.72 -28.13 -31.93
C ILE A 265 11.74 -27.87 -33.44
N GLU A 266 10.88 -26.98 -33.93
CA GLU A 266 10.86 -26.57 -35.34
C GLU A 266 12.10 -25.73 -35.73
N HIS A 267 12.70 -25.03 -34.77
CA HIS A 267 13.83 -24.10 -34.96
C HIS A 267 15.06 -24.43 -34.10
N PRO A 268 15.71 -25.59 -34.29
CA PRO A 268 16.92 -25.95 -33.55
C PRO A 268 18.11 -25.02 -33.86
N GLU A 269 18.19 -24.46 -35.07
CA GLU A 269 19.25 -23.55 -35.52
C GLU A 269 19.35 -22.29 -34.65
N GLU A 270 18.24 -21.82 -34.11
CA GLU A 270 18.24 -20.67 -33.21
C GLU A 270 18.86 -20.99 -31.84
N THR A 271 18.68 -22.22 -31.36
CA THR A 271 19.29 -22.69 -30.10
C THR A 271 20.81 -22.77 -30.28
N GLU A 272 21.29 -23.26 -31.43
CA GLU A 272 22.71 -23.26 -31.78
C GLU A 272 23.28 -21.84 -31.91
N ALA A 273 22.57 -20.95 -32.60
CA ALA A 273 22.96 -19.54 -32.72
C ALA A 273 23.00 -18.84 -31.35
N MET A 274 22.11 -19.19 -30.44
CA MET A 274 22.10 -18.68 -29.07
C MET A 274 23.33 -19.16 -28.28
N ALA A 275 23.73 -20.42 -28.42
CA ALA A 275 24.95 -20.96 -27.81
C ALA A 275 26.19 -20.17 -28.26
N ALA A 276 26.35 -19.95 -29.58
CA ALA A 276 27.46 -19.18 -30.14
C ALA A 276 27.50 -17.74 -29.62
N ARG A 277 26.32 -17.09 -29.52
CA ARG A 277 26.19 -15.73 -28.96
C ARG A 277 26.55 -15.68 -27.48
N ILE A 278 26.21 -16.71 -26.70
CA ILE A 278 26.59 -16.79 -25.29
C ILE A 278 28.11 -16.86 -25.16
N GLU A 279 28.78 -17.71 -25.95
CA GLU A 279 30.23 -17.85 -25.92
C GLU A 279 30.93 -16.52 -26.28
N GLU A 280 30.45 -15.83 -27.31
CA GLU A 280 30.96 -14.50 -27.69
C GLU A 280 30.77 -13.48 -26.57
N ASN A 281 29.59 -13.47 -25.95
CA ASN A 281 29.28 -12.56 -24.86
C ASN A 281 30.10 -12.87 -23.59
N GLU A 282 30.38 -14.13 -23.30
CA GLU A 282 31.27 -14.52 -22.20
C GLU A 282 32.70 -14.01 -22.41
N ARG A 283 33.23 -14.15 -23.63
CA ARG A 283 34.55 -13.60 -23.98
C ARG A 283 34.57 -12.08 -23.83
N THR A 284 33.49 -11.41 -24.22
CA THR A 284 33.34 -9.95 -24.07
C THR A 284 33.26 -9.55 -22.59
N ALA A 285 32.51 -10.29 -21.78
CA ALA A 285 32.43 -10.07 -20.33
C ALA A 285 33.82 -10.24 -19.67
N ALA A 286 34.56 -11.29 -20.03
CA ALA A 286 35.92 -11.53 -19.54
C ALA A 286 36.89 -10.40 -19.96
N ALA A 287 36.78 -9.88 -21.18
CA ALA A 287 37.56 -8.73 -21.63
C ALA A 287 37.21 -7.46 -20.84
N MET A 288 35.92 -7.22 -20.55
CA MET A 288 35.48 -6.10 -19.71
C MET A 288 35.96 -6.26 -18.27
N GLU A 289 35.94 -7.45 -17.70
CA GLU A 289 36.53 -7.76 -16.39
C GLU A 289 38.02 -7.42 -16.35
N ALA A 290 38.78 -7.86 -17.35
CA ALA A 290 40.20 -7.55 -17.44
C ALA A 290 40.46 -6.03 -17.53
N GLN A 291 39.63 -5.29 -18.28
CA GLN A 291 39.70 -3.82 -18.34
C GLN A 291 39.40 -3.19 -16.96
N VAL A 292 38.38 -3.69 -16.26
CA VAL A 292 38.03 -3.22 -14.92
C VAL A 292 39.17 -3.48 -13.93
N SER A 293 39.75 -4.69 -13.91
CA SER A 293 40.89 -5.03 -13.05
C SER A 293 42.14 -4.21 -13.38
N SER A 294 42.39 -3.92 -14.66
CA SER A 294 43.49 -3.03 -15.07
C SER A 294 43.26 -1.58 -14.63
N LEU A 295 42.01 -1.08 -14.70
CA LEU A 295 41.67 0.26 -14.20
C LEU A 295 41.74 0.33 -12.68
N GLU A 296 41.39 -0.76 -11.98
CA GLU A 296 41.51 -0.87 -10.53
C GLU A 296 42.95 -0.78 -10.06
N SER A 297 43.87 -1.49 -10.71
CA SER A 297 45.29 -1.41 -10.37
C SER A 297 45.87 -0.01 -10.66
N LYS A 298 45.55 0.58 -11.81
CA LYS A 298 45.94 1.96 -12.16
C LYS A 298 45.37 2.99 -11.17
N HIS A 299 44.11 2.85 -10.79
CA HIS A 299 43.45 3.71 -9.81
C HIS A 299 44.07 3.56 -8.42
N ALA A 300 44.47 2.35 -8.00
CA ALA A 300 45.15 2.13 -6.73
C ALA A 300 46.53 2.82 -6.69
N LEU A 301 47.29 2.76 -7.78
CA LEU A 301 48.59 3.42 -7.92
C LEU A 301 48.46 4.95 -7.87
N SER A 302 47.54 5.53 -8.66
CA SER A 302 47.30 7.00 -8.63
C SER A 302 46.74 7.47 -7.30
N LYS A 303 45.89 6.66 -6.66
CA LYS A 303 45.39 6.92 -5.30
C LYS A 303 46.52 6.96 -4.28
N ALA A 304 47.48 6.04 -4.34
CA ALA A 304 48.65 6.02 -3.45
C ALA A 304 49.55 7.25 -3.68
N ALA A 305 49.86 7.58 -4.94
CA ALA A 305 50.70 8.74 -5.30
C ALA A 305 50.06 10.10 -4.92
N SER A 306 48.72 10.17 -4.88
CA SER A 306 47.99 11.39 -4.50
C SER A 306 47.92 11.66 -2.99
N GLY A 307 48.56 10.84 -2.14
CA GLY A 307 48.41 10.89 -0.68
C GLY A 307 48.72 12.26 -0.04
N LYS A 308 49.81 12.92 -0.49
CA LYS A 308 50.22 14.24 0.01
C LYS A 308 49.22 15.33 -0.40
N ALA A 309 48.81 15.35 -1.67
CA ALA A 309 47.80 16.30 -2.15
C ALA A 309 46.44 16.13 -1.46
N ARG A 310 46.01 14.89 -1.16
CA ARG A 310 44.77 14.65 -0.40
C ARG A 310 44.81 15.23 1.00
N ALA A 311 45.91 15.04 1.72
CA ALA A 311 46.08 15.59 3.07
C ALA A 311 46.00 17.12 3.05
N VAL A 312 46.66 17.77 2.08
CA VAL A 312 46.60 19.23 1.90
C VAL A 312 45.19 19.70 1.60
N VAL A 313 44.46 19.05 0.68
CA VAL A 313 43.06 19.40 0.36
C VAL A 313 42.15 19.25 1.58
N ILE A 314 42.31 18.20 2.37
CA ILE A 314 41.51 17.98 3.60
C ILE A 314 41.78 19.08 4.62
N VAL A 315 43.06 19.39 4.89
CA VAL A 315 43.44 20.44 5.85
C VAL A 315 42.95 21.81 5.37
N ALA A 316 43.11 22.13 4.08
CA ALA A 316 42.61 23.36 3.50
C ALA A 316 41.07 23.47 3.57
N ALA A 317 40.34 22.38 3.33
CA ALA A 317 38.89 22.34 3.45
C ALA A 317 38.43 22.57 4.91
N ILE A 318 39.09 21.94 5.89
CA ILE A 318 38.81 22.15 7.32
C ILE A 318 39.09 23.61 7.71
N ALA A 319 40.24 24.15 7.28
CA ALA A 319 40.58 25.55 7.53
C ALA A 319 39.56 26.52 6.90
N PHE A 320 39.09 26.23 5.68
CA PHE A 320 38.06 27.02 5.01
C PHE A 320 36.70 26.95 5.73
N VAL A 321 36.30 25.79 6.23
CA VAL A 321 35.08 25.64 7.04
C VAL A 321 35.19 26.44 8.35
N ILE A 322 36.32 26.34 9.04
CA ILE A 322 36.59 27.14 10.26
C ILE A 322 36.52 28.63 9.94
N PHE A 323 37.09 29.05 8.81
CA PHE A 323 37.05 30.43 8.35
C PHE A 323 35.62 30.92 8.05
N ILE A 324 34.79 30.11 7.39
CA ILE A 324 33.36 30.42 7.17
C ILE A 324 32.61 30.56 8.50
N ILE A 325 32.82 29.64 9.45
CA ILE A 325 32.21 29.71 10.78
C ILE A 325 32.63 31.00 11.49
N PHE A 326 33.91 31.36 11.42
CA PHE A 326 34.44 32.58 12.01
C PHE A 326 33.82 33.84 11.39
N LEU A 327 33.67 33.89 10.06
CA LEU A 327 32.99 34.99 9.37
C LEU A 327 31.50 35.09 9.75
N LEU A 328 30.79 33.96 9.85
CA LEU A 328 29.39 33.94 10.30
C LEU A 328 29.23 34.41 11.75
N VAL A 329 30.17 34.06 12.64
CA VAL A 329 30.18 34.52 14.04
C VAL A 329 30.45 36.02 14.13
N ILE A 330 31.31 36.57 13.27
CA ILE A 330 31.58 38.02 13.21
C ILE A 330 30.42 38.78 12.60
N SER A 331 29.77 38.27 11.54
CA SER A 331 28.63 38.94 10.90
C SER A 331 27.32 38.87 11.70
N ASN A 332 27.20 37.98 12.69
CA ASN A 332 26.07 37.90 13.62
C ASN A 332 26.31 38.62 14.97
N ARG A 333 27.40 39.38 15.09
CA ARG A 333 27.64 40.35 16.17
C ARG A 333 27.38 41.77 15.66
#